data_AF-A0A3B9PVT3-F1
#
_entry.id   AF-A0A3B9PVT3-F1
#
_cell.length_a   1.000
_cell.length_b   1.000
_cell.length_c   1.000
_cell.angle_alpha   90.00
_cell.angle_beta   90.00
_cell.angle_gamma   90.00
#
_symmetry.space_group_name_H-M   'P 1'
#
loop_
_entity.id
_entity.type
_entity.pdbx_description
1 polymer ?
#
loop_
_entity_poly.entity_id
_entity_poly.type
_entity_poly.pdbx_seq_one_letter_code
_entity_poly.pdbx_strand_id
1 'polypeptide(L)'
;MRERLDHIISKPLGRGLLVFSILAGIYLFIGKFIAGPVVDFTQGTLMGNWYYNFVVGYLSAFMDRDSFFPFLLFGEYGLLTMTPIYLLGLLLPLVFSFYLALHLLKDSGLLARVSYSVQGIFRHLGLSGEGIIPLLLGFGCVTAALISVNSLSSKREQLIVSILLCLAIPCSAQFAIILAISSFLPFKYIIVYLSVVLILFIVTGLLLNLSISGEPGTRAPSPVPLRIPGFFSSLTLALRASWDFLVDAAPTFAFGGLLMALLSYTGGFQKIHQWCSPITSGLLQLPGRATDLFMLAIIKKDLGAAEMYAAVAQGSFSDIQITVILIVMTLFVPCFASLMVLYKDRGPLIASLTWVGSFLLSFIVGAVISRLLRLGLLA
;
A
#
# COMPACT_ATOMS: atom_id res chain seq x y z
N MET A 1 -7.48 -37.22 -6.71
CA MET A 1 -6.56 -36.11 -6.36
C MET A 1 -7.21 -35.05 -5.47
N ARG A 2 -8.46 -34.62 -5.73
CA ARG A 2 -9.22 -33.67 -4.88
C ARG A 2 -9.40 -34.11 -3.41
N GLU A 3 -9.76 -35.36 -3.16
CA GLU A 3 -9.98 -35.87 -1.79
C GLU A 3 -8.69 -35.92 -0.94
N ARG A 4 -7.53 -36.21 -1.55
CA ARG A 4 -6.23 -36.18 -0.84
C ARG A 4 -5.81 -34.75 -0.50
N LEU A 5 -6.10 -33.78 -1.36
CA LEU A 5 -5.84 -32.37 -1.08
C LEU A 5 -6.72 -31.87 0.07
N ASP A 6 -8.01 -32.22 0.08
CA ASP A 6 -8.92 -31.89 1.17
C ASP A 6 -8.50 -32.48 2.52
N HIS A 7 -7.95 -33.70 2.52
CA HIS A 7 -7.47 -34.37 3.73
C HIS A 7 -6.14 -33.82 4.27
N ILE A 8 -5.30 -33.23 3.41
CA ILE A 8 -4.08 -32.52 3.83
C ILE A 8 -4.44 -31.12 4.35
N ILE A 9 -5.38 -30.44 3.69
CA ILE A 9 -5.84 -29.09 4.05
C ILE A 9 -6.68 -29.10 5.34
N SER A 10 -7.27 -30.23 5.74
CA SER A 10 -8.06 -30.30 6.98
C SER A 10 -7.21 -30.18 8.26
N LYS A 11 -5.92 -30.55 8.22
CA LYS A 11 -4.99 -30.46 9.35
C LYS A 11 -4.54 -29.01 9.59
N PRO A 12 -4.35 -28.57 10.86
CA PRO A 12 -3.98 -27.18 11.18
C PRO A 12 -2.66 -26.75 10.49
N LEU A 13 -1.68 -27.66 10.39
CA LEU A 13 -0.42 -27.41 9.69
C LEU A 13 -0.62 -27.28 8.16
N GLY A 14 -1.54 -28.07 7.58
CA GLY A 14 -1.86 -28.04 6.15
C GLY A 14 -2.64 -26.79 5.74
N ARG A 15 -3.49 -26.25 6.64
CA ARG A 15 -4.13 -24.94 6.45
C ARG A 15 -3.10 -23.82 6.39
N GLY A 16 -2.17 -23.79 7.36
CA GLY A 16 -1.09 -22.79 7.40
C GLY A 16 -0.20 -22.85 6.15
N LEU A 17 0.22 -24.05 5.74
CA LEU A 17 1.02 -24.25 4.53
C LEU A 17 0.27 -23.79 3.27
N LEU A 18 -1.04 -24.05 3.17
CA LEU A 18 -1.85 -23.62 2.04
C LEU A 18 -1.95 -22.09 1.97
N VAL A 19 -2.24 -21.42 3.08
CA VAL A 19 -2.32 -19.95 3.12
C VAL A 19 -0.95 -19.35 2.76
N PHE A 20 0.13 -19.87 3.32
CA PHE A 20 1.48 -19.41 3.04
C PHE A 20 1.85 -19.61 1.57
N SER A 21 1.56 -20.79 1.00
CA SER A 21 1.82 -21.11 -0.41
C SER A 21 1.07 -20.19 -1.36
N ILE A 22 -0.20 -19.89 -1.06
CA ILE A 22 -1.02 -18.97 -1.87
C ILE A 22 -0.47 -17.55 -1.80
N LEU A 23 -0.17 -17.06 -0.60
CA LEU A 23 0.36 -15.72 -0.41
C LEU A 23 1.73 -15.58 -1.09
N ALA A 24 2.60 -16.59 -0.94
CA ALA A 24 3.89 -16.66 -1.63
C ALA A 24 3.73 -16.73 -3.15
N GLY A 25 2.75 -17.49 -3.66
CA GLY A 25 2.44 -17.58 -5.08
C GLY A 25 1.99 -16.24 -5.67
N ILE A 26 1.08 -15.55 -4.99
CA ILE A 26 0.66 -14.19 -5.38
C ILE A 26 1.85 -13.24 -5.33
N TYR A 27 2.66 -13.29 -4.27
CA TYR A 27 3.83 -12.42 -4.13
C TYR A 27 4.87 -12.66 -5.23
N LEU A 28 5.20 -13.91 -5.54
CA LEU A 28 6.15 -14.23 -6.60
C LEU A 28 5.62 -13.80 -7.97
N PHE A 29 4.32 -14.01 -8.22
CA PHE A 29 3.69 -13.59 -9.46
C PHE A 29 3.66 -12.06 -9.61
N ILE A 30 3.18 -11.33 -8.60
CA ILE A 30 3.02 -9.88 -8.69
C ILE A 30 4.36 -9.15 -8.47
N GLY A 31 5.09 -9.49 -7.41
CA GLY A 31 6.33 -8.80 -7.04
C GLY A 31 7.49 -9.12 -7.98
N LYS A 32 7.76 -10.41 -8.24
CA LYS A 32 8.94 -10.80 -9.03
C LYS A 32 8.69 -10.75 -10.53
N PHE A 33 7.52 -11.21 -11.00
CA PHE A 33 7.23 -11.29 -12.44
C PHE A 33 6.63 -10.01 -13.01
N ILE A 34 5.75 -9.30 -12.28
CA ILE A 34 5.11 -8.10 -12.81
C ILE A 34 5.88 -6.85 -12.40
N ALA A 35 6.06 -6.63 -11.09
CA ALA A 35 6.64 -5.39 -10.57
C ALA A 35 8.13 -5.21 -10.90
N GLY A 36 8.85 -6.29 -11.19
CA GLY A 36 10.19 -6.21 -11.79
C GLY A 36 10.10 -5.95 -13.29
N PRO A 37 10.19 -7.00 -14.13
CA PRO A 37 10.46 -6.84 -15.56
C PRO A 37 9.33 -6.13 -16.33
N VAL A 38 8.06 -6.33 -15.96
CA VAL A 38 6.93 -5.72 -16.69
C VAL A 38 6.81 -4.24 -16.35
N VAL A 39 6.90 -3.87 -15.08
CA VAL A 39 6.86 -2.46 -14.68
C VAL A 39 8.12 -1.72 -15.12
N ASP A 40 9.30 -2.31 -14.98
CA ASP A 40 10.55 -1.68 -15.47
C ASP A 40 10.49 -1.42 -16.98
N PHE A 41 9.94 -2.35 -17.76
CA PHE A 41 9.73 -2.14 -19.19
C PHE A 41 8.68 -1.08 -19.49
N THR A 42 7.51 -1.13 -18.83
CA THR A 42 6.37 -0.27 -19.14
C THR A 42 6.57 1.16 -18.61
N GLN A 43 7.04 1.31 -17.37
CA GLN A 43 7.35 2.59 -16.75
C GLN A 43 8.70 3.14 -17.23
N GLY A 44 9.77 2.34 -17.23
CA GLY A 44 11.11 2.81 -17.55
C GLY A 44 11.31 3.04 -19.04
N THR A 45 11.06 2.02 -19.87
CA THR A 45 11.36 2.09 -21.31
C THR A 45 10.23 2.74 -22.11
N LEU A 46 9.00 2.21 -21.99
CA LEU A 46 7.88 2.67 -22.82
C LEU A 46 7.45 4.09 -22.42
N MET A 47 7.16 4.31 -21.14
CA MET A 47 6.67 5.61 -20.67
C MET A 47 7.80 6.59 -20.32
N GLY A 48 8.86 6.12 -19.67
CA GLY A 48 9.97 6.94 -19.20
C GLY A 48 10.92 7.40 -20.31
N ASN A 49 11.14 6.59 -21.36
CA ASN A 49 11.98 6.99 -22.49
C ASN A 49 11.14 7.43 -23.69
N TRP A 50 10.24 6.59 -24.21
CA TRP A 50 9.56 6.93 -25.47
C TRP A 50 8.52 8.03 -25.27
N TYR A 51 7.60 7.85 -24.33
CA TYR A 51 6.55 8.84 -24.09
C TYR A 51 7.09 10.15 -23.53
N TYR A 52 7.98 10.11 -22.53
CA TYR A 52 8.60 11.32 -21.98
C TYR A 52 9.34 12.12 -23.05
N ASN A 53 10.21 11.48 -23.85
CA ASN A 53 10.94 12.19 -24.90
C ASN A 53 10.03 12.66 -26.03
N PHE A 54 8.95 11.96 -26.33
CA PHE A 54 7.94 12.41 -27.29
C PHE A 54 7.23 13.68 -26.79
N VAL A 55 6.74 13.68 -25.55
CA VAL A 55 6.04 14.82 -24.95
C VAL A 55 6.99 16.01 -24.81
N VAL A 56 8.16 15.82 -24.21
CA VAL A 56 9.13 16.91 -24.01
C VAL A 56 9.69 17.38 -25.34
N GLY A 57 10.01 16.48 -26.27
CA GLY A 57 10.52 16.84 -27.60
C GLY A 57 9.52 17.64 -28.43
N TYR A 58 8.23 17.27 -28.38
CA TYR A 58 7.18 18.00 -29.09
C TYR A 58 6.85 19.34 -28.41
N LEU A 59 6.72 19.39 -27.08
CA LEU A 59 6.33 20.62 -26.39
C LEU A 59 7.48 21.63 -26.22
N SER A 60 8.73 21.19 -26.10
CA SER A 60 9.89 22.10 -26.04
C SER A 60 10.17 22.82 -27.36
N ALA A 61 9.61 22.35 -28.47
CA ALA A 61 9.64 23.05 -29.75
C ALA A 61 8.67 24.25 -29.80
N PHE A 62 7.65 24.28 -28.93
CA PHE A 62 6.61 25.31 -28.93
C PHE A 62 6.64 26.23 -27.70
N MET A 63 7.33 25.86 -26.62
CA MET A 63 7.36 26.65 -25.38
C MET A 63 8.73 26.60 -24.67
N ASP A 64 9.24 27.78 -24.28
CA ASP A 64 10.48 27.91 -23.48
C ASP A 64 10.30 27.31 -22.08
N ARG A 65 11.29 26.52 -21.62
CA ARG A 65 11.22 25.75 -20.37
C ARG A 65 11.06 26.59 -19.09
N ASP A 66 11.41 27.87 -19.14
CA ASP A 66 11.46 28.73 -17.95
C ASP A 66 10.10 29.37 -17.59
N SER A 67 9.09 29.19 -18.44
CA SER A 67 7.74 29.71 -18.19
C SER A 67 6.93 28.79 -17.25
N PHE A 68 6.03 29.38 -16.47
CA PHE A 68 5.18 28.67 -15.50
C PHE A 68 4.34 27.52 -16.13
N PHE A 69 3.78 27.74 -17.31
CA PHE A 69 2.94 26.75 -18.00
C PHE A 69 3.73 25.49 -18.41
N PRO A 70 4.88 25.61 -19.11
CA PRO A 70 5.81 24.50 -19.38
C PRO A 70 6.20 23.68 -18.15
N PHE A 71 6.52 24.34 -17.04
CA PHE A 71 6.86 23.68 -15.79
C PHE A 71 5.68 22.85 -15.24
N LEU A 72 4.45 23.38 -15.33
CA LEU A 72 3.23 22.70 -14.88
C LEU A 72 2.83 21.51 -15.79
N LEU A 73 3.09 21.61 -17.09
CA LEU A 73 2.68 20.63 -18.08
C LEU A 73 3.69 19.48 -18.25
N PHE A 74 4.99 19.78 -18.37
CA PHE A 74 6.03 18.78 -18.66
C PHE A 74 7.31 18.93 -17.82
N GLY A 75 7.25 19.68 -16.72
CA GLY A 75 8.32 19.69 -15.73
C GLY A 75 8.49 18.35 -15.01
N GLU A 76 9.36 18.33 -14.01
CA GLU A 76 9.66 17.14 -13.19
C GLU A 76 8.39 16.56 -12.52
N TYR A 77 7.42 17.41 -12.19
CA TYR A 77 6.10 17.02 -11.66
C TYR A 77 4.95 17.24 -12.64
N GLY A 78 5.25 17.37 -13.94
CA GLY A 78 4.32 17.84 -14.96
C GLY A 78 3.07 16.97 -15.10
N LEU A 79 1.93 17.62 -15.39
CA LEU A 79 0.65 16.95 -15.58
C LEU A 79 0.71 15.91 -16.72
N LEU A 80 1.34 16.25 -17.85
CA LEU A 80 1.46 15.40 -19.03
C LEU A 80 2.63 14.41 -18.95
N THR A 81 3.57 14.58 -18.04
CA THR A 81 4.69 13.64 -17.87
C THR A 81 4.38 12.67 -16.75
N MET A 82 4.35 13.14 -15.51
CA MET A 82 4.22 12.30 -14.33
C MET A 82 2.87 11.57 -14.23
N THR A 83 1.77 12.20 -14.61
CA THR A 83 0.45 11.55 -14.49
C THR A 83 0.35 10.30 -15.38
N PRO A 84 0.50 10.38 -16.72
CA PRO A 84 0.37 9.20 -17.59
C PRO A 84 1.50 8.19 -17.40
N ILE A 85 2.74 8.62 -17.15
CA ILE A 85 3.86 7.68 -16.94
C ILE A 85 3.58 6.76 -15.76
N TYR A 86 3.07 7.28 -14.65
CA TYR A 86 2.81 6.46 -13.47
C TYR A 86 1.48 5.73 -13.57
N LEU A 87 0.43 6.39 -14.07
CA LEU A 87 -0.90 5.79 -14.19
C LEU A 87 -0.88 4.61 -15.18
N LEU A 88 -0.31 4.80 -16.37
CA LEU A 88 -0.27 3.78 -17.42
C LEU A 88 0.97 2.88 -17.32
N GLY A 89 2.12 3.43 -16.94
CA GLY A 89 3.37 2.69 -16.91
C GLY A 89 3.54 1.81 -15.68
N LEU A 90 3.17 2.32 -14.49
CA LEU A 90 3.34 1.59 -13.23
C LEU A 90 2.03 0.98 -12.74
N LEU A 91 0.96 1.78 -12.64
CA LEU A 91 -0.27 1.39 -11.97
C LEU A 91 -1.06 0.34 -12.77
N LEU A 92 -1.22 0.55 -14.07
CA LEU A 92 -2.01 -0.32 -14.94
C LEU A 92 -1.55 -1.80 -14.92
N PRO A 93 -0.27 -2.14 -15.21
CA PRO A 93 0.17 -3.54 -15.21
C PRO A 93 0.08 -4.18 -13.82
N LEU A 94 0.35 -3.39 -12.77
CA LEU A 94 0.33 -3.87 -11.38
C LEU A 94 -1.10 -4.19 -10.93
N VAL A 95 -2.03 -3.26 -11.14
CA VAL A 95 -3.44 -3.41 -10.77
C VAL A 95 -4.11 -4.51 -11.59
N PHE A 96 -3.81 -4.57 -12.88
CA PHE A 96 -4.30 -5.63 -13.76
C PHE A 96 -3.90 -7.02 -13.27
N SER A 97 -2.63 -7.21 -12.97
CA SER A 97 -2.11 -8.49 -12.50
C SER A 97 -2.69 -8.88 -11.14
N PHE A 98 -2.91 -7.90 -10.28
CA PHE A 98 -3.56 -8.10 -8.99
C PHE A 98 -5.02 -8.53 -9.14
N TYR A 99 -5.83 -7.83 -9.95
CA TYR A 99 -7.21 -8.24 -10.22
C TYR A 99 -7.30 -9.60 -10.92
N LEU A 100 -6.33 -9.91 -11.80
CA LEU A 100 -6.25 -11.22 -12.45
C LEU A 100 -6.02 -12.33 -11.43
N ALA A 101 -5.01 -12.19 -10.57
CA ALA A 101 -4.72 -13.15 -9.50
C ALA A 101 -5.93 -13.32 -8.57
N LEU A 102 -6.58 -12.20 -8.22
CA LEU A 102 -7.74 -12.20 -7.36
C LEU A 102 -8.95 -12.94 -7.96
N HIS A 103 -9.29 -12.67 -9.22
CA HIS A 103 -10.39 -13.36 -9.88
C HIS A 103 -10.10 -14.86 -10.01
N LEU A 104 -8.86 -15.25 -10.32
CA LEU A 104 -8.45 -16.66 -10.33
C LEU A 104 -8.59 -17.32 -8.94
N LEU A 105 -8.21 -16.63 -7.86
CA LEU A 105 -8.36 -17.13 -6.48
C LEU A 105 -9.82 -17.22 -6.03
N LYS A 106 -10.65 -16.28 -6.47
CA LYS A 106 -12.09 -16.24 -6.16
C LYS A 106 -12.82 -17.35 -6.91
N ASP A 107 -12.59 -17.48 -8.21
CA ASP A 107 -13.23 -18.48 -9.08
C ASP A 107 -12.82 -19.91 -8.71
N SER A 108 -11.60 -20.09 -8.19
CA SER A 108 -11.12 -21.39 -7.73
C SER A 108 -11.68 -21.83 -6.37
N GLY A 109 -12.32 -20.93 -5.62
CA GLY A 109 -12.80 -21.20 -4.25
C GLY A 109 -11.68 -21.28 -3.20
N LEU A 110 -10.43 -21.01 -3.57
CA LEU A 110 -9.27 -21.00 -2.67
C LEU A 110 -9.44 -19.94 -1.58
N LEU A 111 -9.95 -18.78 -1.96
CA LEU A 111 -10.13 -17.62 -1.09
C LEU A 111 -11.13 -17.90 0.06
N ALA A 112 -12.17 -18.70 -0.20
CA ALA A 112 -13.11 -19.14 0.85
C ALA A 112 -12.44 -20.06 1.88
N ARG A 113 -11.50 -20.92 1.45
CA ARG A 113 -10.76 -21.84 2.34
C ARG A 113 -9.70 -21.13 3.18
N VAL A 114 -9.02 -20.15 2.59
CA VAL A 114 -8.11 -19.27 3.32
C VAL A 114 -8.89 -18.53 4.42
N SER A 115 -10.03 -17.95 4.07
CA SER A 115 -10.92 -17.25 5.02
C SER A 115 -11.33 -18.13 6.19
N TYR A 116 -11.76 -19.38 5.92
CA TYR A 116 -12.11 -20.34 6.99
C TYR A 116 -10.91 -20.71 7.88
N SER A 117 -9.71 -20.81 7.31
CA SER A 117 -8.51 -21.23 8.04
C SER A 117 -8.04 -20.21 9.06
N VAL A 118 -8.19 -18.92 8.75
CA VAL A 118 -7.68 -17.82 9.59
C VAL A 118 -8.80 -17.17 10.43
N GLN A 119 -10.06 -17.58 10.23
CA GLN A 119 -11.24 -17.07 10.94
C GLN A 119 -11.08 -17.07 12.47
N GLY A 120 -10.47 -18.11 13.05
CA GLY A 120 -10.29 -18.22 14.50
C GLY A 120 -9.48 -17.07 15.10
N ILE A 121 -8.41 -16.64 14.42
CA ILE A 121 -7.52 -15.55 14.86
C ILE A 121 -8.25 -14.21 14.74
N PHE A 122 -8.90 -13.98 13.59
CA PHE A 122 -9.58 -12.73 13.28
C PHE A 122 -10.85 -12.51 14.11
N ARG A 123 -11.49 -13.57 14.61
CA ARG A 123 -12.63 -13.46 15.53
C ARG A 123 -12.27 -12.70 16.81
N HIS A 124 -11.03 -12.79 17.29
CA HIS A 124 -10.57 -11.99 18.45
C HIS A 124 -10.48 -10.49 18.15
N LEU A 125 -10.31 -10.13 16.88
CA LEU A 125 -10.29 -8.74 16.39
C LEU A 125 -11.70 -8.23 16.05
N GLY A 126 -12.76 -9.00 16.31
CA GLY A 126 -14.14 -8.60 15.99
C GLY A 126 -14.52 -8.78 14.53
N LEU A 127 -13.72 -9.55 13.77
CA LEU A 127 -13.88 -9.74 12.34
C LEU A 127 -14.48 -11.12 12.03
N SER A 128 -15.32 -11.18 11.01
CA SER A 128 -15.84 -12.45 10.47
C SER A 128 -14.80 -13.07 9.52
N GLY A 129 -15.07 -14.30 9.05
CA GLY A 129 -14.20 -14.92 8.05
C GLY A 129 -14.17 -14.14 6.74
N GLU A 130 -15.23 -13.42 6.40
CA GLU A 130 -15.31 -12.60 5.18
C GLU A 130 -14.45 -11.33 5.27
N GLY A 131 -14.28 -10.75 6.47
CA GLY A 131 -13.43 -9.57 6.71
C GLY A 131 -11.95 -9.78 6.41
N ILE A 132 -11.51 -11.04 6.35
CA ILE A 132 -10.12 -11.42 6.00
C ILE A 132 -9.85 -11.17 4.51
N ILE A 133 -10.89 -11.30 3.67
CA ILE A 133 -10.77 -11.16 2.23
C ILE A 133 -10.24 -9.76 1.89
N PRO A 134 -10.91 -8.65 2.27
CA PRO A 134 -10.38 -7.31 2.01
C PRO A 134 -8.98 -7.09 2.60
N LEU A 135 -8.68 -7.61 3.80
CA LEU A 135 -7.35 -7.44 4.42
C LEU A 135 -6.24 -8.09 3.58
N LEU A 136 -6.47 -9.30 3.06
CA LEU A 136 -5.54 -9.93 2.13
C LEU A 136 -5.44 -9.16 0.82
N LEU A 137 -6.55 -8.56 0.36
CA LEU A 137 -6.55 -7.71 -0.83
C LEU A 137 -5.71 -6.44 -0.66
N GLY A 138 -5.64 -5.90 0.56
CA GLY A 138 -4.91 -4.67 0.87
C GLY A 138 -3.42 -4.73 0.53
N PHE A 139 -2.81 -5.92 0.65
CA PHE A 139 -1.41 -6.14 0.29
C PHE A 139 -1.13 -5.94 -1.20
N GLY A 140 -2.17 -5.95 -2.04
CA GLY A 140 -2.07 -5.51 -3.44
C GLY A 140 -2.29 -4.02 -3.56
N CYS A 141 -3.56 -3.60 -3.50
CA CYS A 141 -3.98 -2.21 -3.57
C CYS A 141 -5.02 -1.93 -2.50
N VAL A 142 -4.68 -1.04 -1.56
CA VAL A 142 -5.55 -0.64 -0.45
C VAL A 142 -6.86 -0.03 -0.96
N THR A 143 -6.84 0.73 -2.07
CA THR A 143 -8.04 1.33 -2.66
C THR A 143 -9.04 0.27 -3.14
N ALA A 144 -8.56 -0.73 -3.88
CA ALA A 144 -9.40 -1.85 -4.34
C ALA A 144 -9.94 -2.67 -3.16
N ALA A 145 -9.10 -2.89 -2.14
CA ALA A 145 -9.49 -3.56 -0.93
C ALA A 145 -10.62 -2.81 -0.21
N LEU A 146 -10.52 -1.48 -0.06
CA LEU A 146 -11.56 -0.63 0.56
C LEU A 146 -12.91 -0.74 -0.16
N ILE A 147 -12.93 -0.74 -1.49
CA ILE A 147 -14.17 -0.92 -2.27
C ILE A 147 -14.81 -2.28 -1.95
N SER A 148 -14.00 -3.34 -1.83
CA SER A 148 -14.48 -4.68 -1.52
C SER A 148 -15.06 -4.81 -0.10
N VAL A 149 -14.69 -3.92 0.84
CA VAL A 149 -15.21 -3.92 2.21
C VAL A 149 -16.73 -3.74 2.22
N ASN A 150 -17.31 -3.05 1.24
CA ASN A 150 -18.77 -2.84 1.14
C ASN A 150 -19.56 -4.14 0.95
N SER A 151 -18.90 -5.26 0.61
CA SER A 151 -19.53 -6.57 0.54
C SER A 151 -19.74 -7.25 1.90
N LEU A 152 -19.11 -6.75 2.97
CA LEU A 152 -19.25 -7.30 4.31
C LEU A 152 -20.63 -7.01 4.90
N SER A 153 -21.16 -7.94 5.70
CA SER A 153 -22.52 -7.88 6.23
C SER A 153 -22.74 -6.83 7.33
N SER A 154 -21.72 -6.55 8.16
CA SER A 154 -21.84 -5.67 9.33
C SER A 154 -21.11 -4.33 9.11
N LYS A 155 -21.80 -3.21 9.35
CA LYS A 155 -21.19 -1.86 9.30
C LYS A 155 -20.03 -1.70 10.29
N ARG A 156 -20.10 -2.38 11.45
CA ARG A 156 -19.01 -2.41 12.44
C ARG A 156 -17.76 -3.07 11.85
N GLU A 157 -17.94 -4.24 11.25
CA GLU A 157 -16.84 -4.98 10.63
C GLU A 157 -16.23 -4.20 9.47
N GLN A 158 -17.08 -3.62 8.63
CA GLN A 158 -16.69 -2.74 7.55
C GLN A 158 -15.77 -1.60 8.01
N LEU A 159 -16.11 -0.93 9.11
CA LEU A 159 -15.32 0.17 9.66
C LEU A 159 -13.96 -0.34 10.19
N ILE A 160 -13.95 -1.42 10.97
CA ILE A 160 -12.72 -2.02 11.52
C ILE A 160 -11.75 -2.40 10.39
N VAL A 161 -12.24 -3.10 9.37
CA VAL A 161 -11.43 -3.50 8.20
C VAL A 161 -10.91 -2.29 7.44
N SER A 162 -11.73 -1.28 7.19
CA SER A 162 -11.29 -0.05 6.51
C SER A 162 -10.15 0.67 7.25
N ILE A 163 -10.22 0.77 8.58
CA ILE A 163 -9.16 1.41 9.37
C ILE A 163 -7.88 0.55 9.38
N LEU A 164 -8.00 -0.76 9.59
CA LEU A 164 -6.84 -1.68 9.58
C LEU A 164 -6.12 -1.68 8.21
N LEU A 165 -6.88 -1.64 7.12
CA LEU A 165 -6.36 -1.50 5.76
C LEU A 165 -5.53 -0.24 5.57
N CYS A 166 -6.01 0.89 6.08
CA CYS A 166 -5.34 2.17 5.93
C CYS A 166 -4.11 2.31 6.83
N LEU A 167 -4.09 1.61 7.97
CA LEU A 167 -3.08 1.81 8.99
C LEU A 167 -1.92 0.81 8.90
N ALA A 168 -2.19 -0.47 8.70
CA ALA A 168 -1.22 -1.52 9.01
C ALA A 168 -0.83 -2.38 7.81
N ILE A 169 -1.54 -2.26 6.68
CA ILE A 169 -1.30 -3.08 5.51
C ILE A 169 -0.54 -2.25 4.45
N PRO A 170 0.75 -2.56 4.19
CA PRO A 170 1.47 -1.93 3.10
C PRO A 170 0.91 -2.41 1.75
N CYS A 171 0.73 -1.49 0.80
CA CYS A 171 0.38 -1.87 -0.57
C CYS A 171 1.56 -2.57 -1.27
N SER A 172 1.30 -3.23 -2.39
CA SER A 172 2.29 -4.02 -3.13
C SER A 172 3.58 -3.26 -3.47
N ALA A 173 3.46 -1.98 -3.87
CA ALA A 173 4.61 -1.13 -4.18
C ALA A 173 5.51 -0.90 -2.96
N GLN A 174 4.93 -0.58 -1.80
CA GLN A 174 5.70 -0.44 -0.57
C GLN A 174 6.23 -1.76 -0.06
N PHE A 175 5.45 -2.83 -0.15
CA PHE A 175 5.90 -4.13 0.33
C PHE A 175 7.19 -4.56 -0.35
N ALA A 176 7.30 -4.36 -1.67
CA ALA A 176 8.52 -4.62 -2.43
C ALA A 176 9.70 -3.76 -1.94
N ILE A 177 9.48 -2.46 -1.75
CA ILE A 177 10.52 -1.52 -1.31
C ILE A 177 10.96 -1.80 0.14
N ILE A 178 10.02 -2.08 1.04
CA ILE A 178 10.29 -2.44 2.43
C ILE A 178 11.16 -3.69 2.48
N LEU A 179 10.87 -4.71 1.67
CA LEU A 179 11.69 -5.91 1.59
C LEU A 179 13.08 -5.63 1.02
N ALA A 180 13.17 -4.78 -0.01
CA ALA A 180 14.44 -4.37 -0.58
C ALA A 180 15.30 -3.61 0.44
N ILE A 181 14.73 -2.66 1.17
CA ILE A 181 15.41 -1.93 2.27
C ILE A 181 15.76 -2.89 3.42
N SER A 182 14.89 -3.84 3.75
CA SER A 182 15.13 -4.83 4.81
C SER A 182 16.31 -5.74 4.50
N SER A 183 16.67 -5.94 3.23
CA SER A 183 17.85 -6.74 2.84
C SER A 183 19.18 -6.11 3.27
N PHE A 184 19.21 -4.81 3.54
CA PHE A 184 20.38 -4.09 4.08
C PHE A 184 20.46 -4.18 5.61
N LEU A 185 19.42 -4.67 6.29
CA LEU A 185 19.35 -4.71 7.76
C LEU A 185 19.80 -6.07 8.32
N PRO A 186 20.45 -6.08 9.50
CA PRO A 186 20.63 -7.31 10.26
C PRO A 186 19.30 -7.94 10.66
N PHE A 187 19.25 -9.27 10.73
CA PHE A 187 18.03 -10.04 11.03
C PHE A 187 17.29 -9.58 12.29
N LYS A 188 18.03 -9.12 13.31
CA LYS A 188 17.47 -8.61 14.56
C LYS A 188 16.57 -7.39 14.36
N TYR A 189 16.97 -6.43 13.52
CA TYR A 189 16.16 -5.24 13.24
C TYR A 189 14.91 -5.58 12.43
N ILE A 190 14.99 -6.60 11.56
CA ILE A 190 13.83 -7.12 10.83
C ILE A 190 12.80 -7.72 11.81
N ILE A 191 13.24 -8.45 12.84
CA ILE A 191 12.35 -8.96 13.88
C ILE A 191 11.68 -7.81 14.65
N VAL A 192 12.44 -6.78 15.02
CA VAL A 192 11.88 -5.59 15.69
C VAL A 192 10.83 -4.92 14.80
N TYR A 193 11.13 -4.67 13.53
CA TYR A 193 10.16 -4.15 12.57
C TYR A 193 8.87 -5.00 12.51
N LEU A 194 9.01 -6.31 12.28
CA LEU A 194 7.87 -7.22 12.12
C LEU A 194 7.02 -7.29 13.38
N SER A 195 7.66 -7.37 14.55
CA SER A 195 6.97 -7.41 15.84
C SER A 195 6.20 -6.12 16.12
N VAL A 196 6.77 -4.94 15.82
CA VAL A 196 6.08 -3.66 16.01
C VAL A 196 4.85 -3.56 15.11
N VAL A 197 4.98 -3.88 13.82
CA VAL A 197 3.84 -3.84 12.88
C VAL A 197 2.75 -4.84 13.29
N LEU A 198 3.13 -6.07 13.69
CA LEU A 198 2.19 -7.08 14.13
C LEU A 198 1.47 -6.69 15.43
N ILE A 199 2.21 -6.19 16.42
CA ILE A 199 1.64 -5.72 17.68
C ILE A 199 0.67 -4.57 17.41
N LEU A 200 1.03 -3.61 16.57
CA LEU A 200 0.13 -2.50 16.23
C LEU A 200 -1.11 -2.96 15.50
N PHE A 201 -1.00 -3.92 14.57
CA PHE A 201 -2.15 -4.52 13.89
C PHE A 201 -3.11 -5.16 14.91
N ILE A 202 -2.57 -5.98 15.82
CA ILE A 202 -3.34 -6.67 16.85
C ILE A 202 -3.97 -5.66 17.82
N VAL A 203 -3.17 -4.78 18.42
CA VAL A 203 -3.62 -3.79 19.41
C VAL A 203 -4.68 -2.87 18.81
N THR A 204 -4.47 -2.36 17.59
CA THR A 204 -5.46 -1.50 16.94
C THR A 204 -6.74 -2.27 16.65
N GLY A 205 -6.65 -3.51 16.15
CA GLY A 205 -7.82 -4.34 15.90
C GLY A 205 -8.61 -4.66 17.18
N LEU A 206 -7.93 -4.99 18.29
CA LEU A 206 -8.58 -5.17 19.59
C LEU A 206 -9.20 -3.88 20.12
N LEU A 207 -8.50 -2.75 20.02
CA LEU A 207 -9.00 -1.46 20.49
C LEU A 207 -10.25 -1.04 19.72
N LEU A 208 -10.27 -1.22 18.41
CA LEU A 208 -11.43 -0.97 17.56
C LEU A 208 -12.58 -1.93 17.89
N ASN A 209 -12.27 -3.20 18.15
CA ASN A 209 -13.25 -4.20 18.60
C ASN A 209 -13.89 -3.82 19.94
N LEU A 210 -13.14 -3.22 20.86
CA LEU A 210 -13.68 -2.76 22.14
C LEU A 210 -14.45 -1.44 22.00
N SER A 211 -13.96 -0.53 21.17
CA SER A 211 -14.49 0.83 21.06
C SER A 211 -15.76 0.94 20.22
N ILE A 212 -15.91 0.10 19.18
CA ILE A 212 -17.07 0.14 18.29
C ILE A 212 -18.12 -0.86 18.78
N SER A 213 -19.30 -0.38 19.17
CA SER A 213 -20.42 -1.23 19.59
C SER A 213 -21.12 -1.90 18.39
N GLY A 214 -21.65 -3.13 18.59
CA GLY A 214 -22.40 -3.88 17.57
C GLY A 214 -22.05 -5.38 17.55
N GLU A 215 -22.80 -6.23 16.88
CA GLU A 215 -22.44 -7.65 16.80
C GLU A 215 -21.41 -7.89 15.66
N PRO A 216 -20.40 -8.76 15.88
CA PRO A 216 -19.54 -9.21 14.78
C PRO A 216 -20.38 -9.93 13.74
N GLY A 217 -20.03 -9.80 12.46
CA GLY A 217 -20.73 -10.49 11.38
C GLY A 217 -20.77 -12.00 11.64
N THR A 218 -21.96 -12.59 11.69
CA THR A 218 -22.17 -14.02 11.99
C THR A 218 -22.02 -14.91 10.75
N ARG A 219 -21.70 -14.33 9.59
CA ARG A 219 -21.60 -15.06 8.33
C ARG A 219 -20.32 -15.87 8.29
N ALA A 220 -20.45 -17.17 8.49
CA ALA A 220 -19.39 -18.11 8.16
C ALA A 220 -19.22 -18.15 6.63
N PRO A 221 -17.97 -18.12 6.10
CA PRO A 221 -17.75 -18.28 4.67
C PRO A 221 -18.40 -19.59 4.21
N SER A 222 -19.32 -19.52 3.25
CA SER A 222 -19.94 -20.72 2.69
C SER A 222 -18.86 -21.60 2.04
N PRO A 223 -18.81 -22.92 2.30
CA PRO A 223 -17.82 -23.78 1.66
C PRO A 223 -18.08 -23.85 0.15
N VAL A 224 -17.29 -23.10 -0.62
CA VAL A 224 -17.35 -23.14 -2.09
C VAL A 224 -16.56 -24.37 -2.57
N PRO A 225 -17.13 -25.24 -3.42
CA PRO A 225 -16.38 -26.35 -3.98
C PRO A 225 -15.22 -25.82 -4.83
N LEU A 226 -14.05 -26.47 -4.74
CA LEU A 226 -12.92 -26.12 -5.59
C LEU A 226 -13.34 -26.23 -7.05
N ARG A 227 -13.08 -25.20 -7.85
CA ARG A 227 -13.32 -25.19 -9.29
C ARG A 227 -12.04 -24.81 -10.00
N ILE A 228 -11.88 -25.28 -11.24
CA ILE A 228 -10.79 -24.82 -12.09
C ILE A 228 -11.26 -23.46 -12.64
N PRO A 229 -10.54 -22.36 -12.37
CA PRO A 229 -10.98 -21.04 -12.78
C PRO A 229 -10.93 -20.93 -14.31
N GLY A 230 -11.95 -20.30 -14.91
CA GLY A 230 -11.98 -20.04 -16.34
C GLY A 230 -11.07 -18.87 -16.70
N PHE A 231 -9.85 -19.14 -17.16
CA PHE A 231 -8.81 -18.11 -17.40
C PHE A 231 -9.31 -16.91 -18.22
N PHE A 232 -10.05 -17.14 -19.31
CA PHE A 232 -10.58 -16.08 -20.17
C PHE A 232 -11.65 -15.21 -19.49
N SER A 233 -12.49 -15.81 -18.64
CA SER A 233 -13.48 -15.07 -17.87
C SER A 233 -12.80 -14.19 -16.83
N SER A 234 -11.81 -14.73 -16.11
CA SER A 234 -11.05 -13.97 -15.12
C SER A 234 -10.24 -12.83 -15.78
N LEU A 235 -9.71 -13.05 -16.99
CA LEU A 235 -8.97 -12.05 -17.76
C LEU A 235 -9.83 -10.84 -18.17
N THR A 236 -11.02 -11.10 -18.72
CA THR A 236 -11.93 -10.02 -19.15
C THR A 236 -12.46 -9.22 -17.97
N LEU A 237 -12.75 -9.89 -16.84
CA LEU A 237 -13.16 -9.22 -15.60
C LEU A 237 -12.02 -8.38 -15.00
N ALA A 238 -10.78 -8.90 -15.02
CA ALA A 238 -9.61 -8.16 -14.57
C ALA A 238 -9.33 -6.93 -15.43
N LEU A 239 -9.44 -7.03 -16.76
CA LEU A 239 -9.28 -5.88 -17.67
C LEU A 239 -10.30 -4.77 -17.36
N ARG A 240 -11.57 -5.13 -17.24
CA ARG A 240 -12.65 -4.16 -16.94
C ARG A 240 -12.43 -3.49 -15.58
N ALA A 241 -12.20 -4.27 -14.53
CA ALA A 241 -11.95 -3.74 -13.19
C ALA A 241 -10.71 -2.81 -13.15
N SER A 242 -9.68 -3.13 -13.94
CA SER A 242 -8.48 -2.30 -14.04
C SER A 242 -8.73 -0.99 -14.78
N TRP A 243 -9.54 -1.03 -15.83
CA TRP A 243 -9.94 0.17 -16.57
C TRP A 243 -10.81 1.10 -15.72
N ASP A 244 -11.82 0.55 -15.06
CA ASP A 244 -12.71 1.30 -14.17
C ASP A 244 -11.90 1.99 -13.06
N PHE A 245 -10.96 1.25 -12.45
CA PHE A 245 -10.03 1.80 -11.48
C PHE A 245 -9.16 2.92 -12.06
N LEU A 246 -8.68 2.79 -13.29
CA LEU A 246 -7.83 3.79 -13.94
C LEU A 246 -8.58 5.10 -14.17
N VAL A 247 -9.83 5.01 -14.64
CA VAL A 247 -10.72 6.15 -14.87
C VAL A 247 -11.03 6.86 -13.56
N ASP A 248 -11.31 6.11 -12.49
CA ASP A 248 -11.57 6.67 -11.17
C ASP A 248 -10.31 7.29 -10.53
N ALA A 249 -9.12 6.73 -10.78
CA ALA A 249 -7.87 7.21 -10.22
C ALA A 249 -7.29 8.42 -10.99
N ALA A 250 -7.52 8.51 -12.30
CA ALA A 250 -6.91 9.54 -13.15
C ALA A 250 -7.11 10.99 -12.66
N PRO A 251 -8.32 11.43 -12.24
CA PRO A 251 -8.54 12.79 -11.75
C PRO A 251 -7.70 13.08 -10.50
N THR A 252 -7.58 12.11 -9.60
CA THR A 252 -6.83 12.24 -8.36
C THR A 252 -5.33 12.36 -8.63
N PHE A 253 -4.79 11.56 -9.56
CA PHE A 253 -3.39 11.66 -9.98
C PHE A 253 -3.10 12.96 -10.71
N ALA A 254 -3.99 13.41 -11.60
CA ALA A 254 -3.87 14.69 -12.29
C ALA A 254 -3.88 15.88 -11.30
N PHE A 255 -4.82 15.87 -10.35
CA PHE A 255 -4.87 16.88 -9.29
C PHE A 255 -3.63 16.87 -8.41
N GLY A 256 -3.16 15.68 -8.01
CA GLY A 256 -1.93 15.52 -7.23
C GLY A 256 -0.70 16.05 -7.98
N GLY A 257 -0.54 15.72 -9.26
CA GLY A 257 0.55 16.22 -10.10
C GLY A 257 0.52 17.74 -10.24
N LEU A 258 -0.65 18.32 -10.53
CA LEU A 258 -0.84 19.77 -10.63
C LEU A 258 -0.52 20.48 -9.31
N LEU A 259 -1.01 19.94 -8.20
CA LEU A 259 -0.70 20.47 -6.87
C LEU A 259 0.80 20.44 -6.60
N MET A 260 1.50 19.35 -6.95
CA MET A 260 2.94 19.23 -6.74
C MET A 260 3.76 20.15 -7.62
N ALA A 261 3.40 20.29 -8.89
CA ALA A 261 4.05 21.26 -9.76
C ALA A 261 3.89 22.69 -9.21
N LEU A 262 2.69 23.05 -8.73
CA LEU A 262 2.43 24.37 -8.16
C LEU A 262 3.19 24.59 -6.83
N LEU A 263 3.24 23.57 -5.97
CA LEU A 263 3.98 23.61 -4.70
C LEU A 263 5.50 23.69 -4.91
N SER A 264 6.00 23.02 -5.95
CA SER A 264 7.42 23.04 -6.35
C SER A 264 7.80 24.42 -6.90
N TYR A 265 6.97 24.98 -7.78
CA TYR A 265 7.19 26.32 -8.35
C TYR A 265 7.16 27.44 -7.29
N THR A 266 6.23 27.37 -6.34
CA THR A 266 6.08 28.39 -5.28
C THR A 266 7.14 28.30 -4.17
N GLY A 267 8.03 27.30 -4.22
CA GLY A 267 8.95 27.00 -3.11
C GLY A 267 8.21 26.54 -1.84
N GLY A 268 6.92 26.19 -1.95
CA GLY A 268 6.11 25.69 -0.84
C GLY A 268 6.71 24.42 -0.23
N PHE A 269 7.41 23.61 -1.04
CA PHE A 269 8.17 22.47 -0.56
C PHE A 269 9.16 22.84 0.55
N GLN A 270 9.94 23.92 0.36
CA GLN A 270 10.95 24.35 1.33
C GLN A 270 10.32 24.88 2.63
N LYS A 271 9.19 25.58 2.55
CA LYS A 271 8.48 26.08 3.75
C LYS A 271 7.89 24.95 4.58
N ILE A 272 7.27 23.97 3.94
CA ILE A 272 6.73 22.78 4.64
C ILE A 272 7.87 21.93 5.18
N HIS A 273 8.97 21.78 4.44
CA HIS A 273 10.18 21.10 4.91
C HIS A 273 10.73 21.74 6.21
N GLN A 274 10.81 23.08 6.28
CA GLN A 274 11.24 23.79 7.49
C GLN A 274 10.28 23.61 8.68
N TRP A 275 8.98 23.44 8.42
CA TRP A 275 7.99 23.12 9.46
C TRP A 275 8.05 21.67 9.93
N CYS A 276 8.34 20.73 9.01
CA CYS A 276 8.45 19.31 9.33
C CYS A 276 9.81 18.93 9.92
N SER A 277 10.88 19.68 9.62
CA SER A 277 12.24 19.39 10.10
C SER A 277 12.35 19.26 11.62
N PRO A 278 11.74 20.10 12.49
CA PRO A 278 11.81 19.90 13.93
C PRO A 278 11.09 18.62 14.41
N ILE A 279 10.07 18.16 13.68
CA ILE A 279 9.31 16.95 14.04
C ILE A 279 10.13 15.70 13.69
N THR A 280 10.73 15.65 12.50
CA THR A 280 11.55 14.51 12.06
C THR A 280 12.92 14.45 12.76
N SER A 281 13.60 15.58 12.91
CA SER A 281 14.91 15.64 13.58
C SER A 281 14.81 15.65 15.10
N GLY A 282 13.74 16.20 15.68
CA GLY A 282 13.53 16.22 17.13
C GLY A 282 12.85 14.95 17.65
N LEU A 283 11.67 14.63 17.11
CA LEU A 283 10.83 13.53 17.61
C LEU A 283 11.35 12.15 17.16
N LEU A 284 11.73 12.02 15.89
CA LEU A 284 12.23 10.74 15.32
C LEU A 284 13.77 10.63 15.37
N GLN A 285 14.49 11.73 15.61
CA GLN A 285 15.95 11.81 15.65
C GLN A 285 16.63 11.39 14.34
N LEU A 286 16.01 11.69 13.21
CA LEU A 286 16.51 11.36 11.88
C LEU A 286 17.31 12.53 11.26
N PRO A 287 18.30 12.25 10.38
CA PRO A 287 19.07 13.30 9.72
C PRO A 287 18.20 14.10 8.74
N GLY A 288 18.64 15.32 8.39
CA GLY A 288 17.86 16.27 7.57
C GLY A 288 17.26 15.65 6.29
N ARG A 289 18.05 14.82 5.58
CA ARG A 289 17.60 14.09 4.37
C ARG A 289 16.36 13.21 4.57
N ALA A 290 16.14 12.64 5.76
CA ALA A 290 14.92 11.87 6.02
C ALA A 290 13.66 12.73 5.94
N THR A 291 13.77 14.00 6.30
CA THR A 291 12.64 14.95 6.25
C THR A 291 12.19 15.17 4.81
N ASP A 292 13.13 15.33 3.88
CA ASP A 292 12.85 15.43 2.45
C ASP A 292 12.11 14.19 1.94
N LEU A 293 12.59 13.01 2.34
CA LEU A 293 12.02 11.73 1.94
C LEU A 293 10.60 11.52 2.51
N PHE A 294 10.39 11.84 3.79
CA PHE A 294 9.06 11.78 4.40
C PHE A 294 8.11 12.81 3.82
N MET A 295 8.61 13.99 3.47
CA MET A 295 7.80 15.00 2.80
C MET A 295 7.34 14.52 1.42
N LEU A 296 8.26 13.95 0.65
CA LEU A 296 7.93 13.32 -0.63
C LEU A 296 6.93 12.17 -0.43
N ALA A 297 7.04 11.40 0.66
CA ALA A 297 6.11 10.33 1.00
C ALA A 297 4.70 10.84 1.42
N ILE A 298 4.60 11.96 2.15
CA ILE A 298 3.33 12.64 2.47
C ILE A 298 2.56 12.98 1.19
N ILE A 299 3.32 13.44 0.20
CA ILE A 299 2.81 13.96 -1.05
C ILE A 299 2.47 12.84 -2.04
N LYS A 300 3.42 11.93 -2.24
CA LYS A 300 3.32 10.78 -3.14
C LYS A 300 4.11 9.63 -2.55
N LYS A 301 3.39 8.82 -1.78
CA LYS A 301 3.92 7.71 -0.96
C LYS A 301 4.87 6.77 -1.70
N ASP A 302 4.58 6.44 -2.97
CA ASP A 302 5.41 5.54 -3.77
C ASP A 302 6.74 6.17 -4.21
N LEU A 303 6.77 7.49 -4.50
CA LEU A 303 8.03 8.20 -4.77
C LEU A 303 8.87 8.32 -3.52
N GLY A 304 8.24 8.66 -2.38
CA GLY A 304 8.92 8.70 -1.09
C GLY A 304 9.60 7.38 -0.76
N ALA A 305 8.92 6.26 -1.00
CA ALA A 305 9.49 4.93 -0.79
C ALA A 305 10.68 4.65 -1.73
N ALA A 306 10.56 5.00 -3.02
CA ALA A 306 11.64 4.80 -3.99
C ALA A 306 12.90 5.62 -3.65
N GLU A 307 12.72 6.90 -3.33
CA GLU A 307 13.84 7.78 -2.92
C GLU A 307 14.46 7.32 -1.60
N MET A 308 13.65 6.78 -0.67
CA MET A 308 14.17 6.19 0.56
C MET A 308 15.06 4.98 0.28
N TYR A 309 14.66 4.10 -0.64
CA TYR A 309 15.50 2.99 -1.06
C TYR A 309 16.83 3.47 -1.65
N ALA A 310 16.79 4.47 -2.53
CA ALA A 310 18.00 5.04 -3.13
C ALA A 310 18.95 5.63 -2.06
N ALA A 311 18.40 6.36 -1.09
CA ALA A 311 19.19 6.95 -0.01
C ALA A 311 19.77 5.91 0.96
N VAL A 312 19.04 4.81 1.24
CA VAL A 312 19.54 3.68 2.02
C VAL A 312 20.64 2.93 1.27
N ALA A 313 20.46 2.69 -0.03
CA ALA A 313 21.46 2.02 -0.88
C ALA A 313 22.78 2.81 -0.96
N GLN A 314 22.72 4.15 -0.81
CA GLN A 314 23.90 5.01 -0.72
C GLN A 314 24.56 5.06 0.68
N GLY A 315 24.03 4.33 1.66
CA GLY A 315 24.58 4.28 3.02
C GLY A 315 24.32 5.54 3.85
N SER A 316 23.27 6.32 3.54
CA SER A 316 22.99 7.60 4.22
C SER A 316 22.39 7.45 5.63
N PHE A 317 22.04 6.24 6.07
CA PHE A 317 21.31 5.99 7.31
C PHE A 317 21.92 4.84 8.12
N SER A 318 21.78 4.89 9.44
CA SER A 318 22.14 3.78 10.33
C SER A 318 21.00 2.75 10.45
N ASP A 319 21.31 1.52 10.86
CA ASP A 319 20.33 0.43 11.00
C ASP A 319 19.11 0.80 11.85
N ILE A 320 19.32 1.54 12.94
CA ILE A 320 18.25 2.04 13.82
C ILE A 320 17.36 3.01 13.04
N GLN A 321 17.95 3.92 12.27
CA GLN A 321 17.22 4.92 11.49
C GLN A 321 16.42 4.26 10.38
N ILE A 322 17.01 3.29 9.67
CA ILE A 322 16.33 2.51 8.63
C ILE A 322 15.14 1.77 9.23
N THR A 323 15.29 1.15 10.40
CA THR A 323 14.20 0.44 11.09
C THR A 323 13.04 1.39 11.42
N VAL A 324 13.34 2.57 11.98
CA VAL A 324 12.32 3.59 12.28
C VAL A 324 11.66 4.08 10.99
N ILE A 325 12.43 4.28 9.93
CA ILE A 325 11.90 4.69 8.62
C ILE A 325 10.93 3.65 8.08
N LEU A 326 11.29 2.35 8.14
CA LEU A 326 10.41 1.26 7.71
C LEU A 326 9.11 1.22 8.51
N ILE A 327 9.18 1.32 9.84
CA ILE A 327 7.99 1.31 10.72
C ILE A 327 7.08 2.48 10.38
N VAL A 328 7.64 3.69 10.29
CA VAL A 328 6.88 4.89 9.97
C VAL A 328 6.27 4.70 8.58
N MET A 329 7.04 4.37 7.55
CA MET A 329 6.54 4.19 6.18
C MET A 329 5.38 3.19 6.06
N THR A 330 5.45 2.07 6.78
CA THR A 330 4.36 1.07 6.79
C THR A 330 3.10 1.63 7.44
N LEU A 331 3.23 2.33 8.58
CA LEU A 331 2.11 2.90 9.34
C LEU A 331 1.58 4.20 8.74
N PHE A 332 2.39 4.86 7.93
CA PHE A 332 2.20 6.21 7.46
C PHE A 332 1.19 6.26 6.32
N VAL A 333 -0.07 6.51 6.66
CA VAL A 333 -1.18 7.10 5.87
C VAL A 333 -1.60 6.44 4.53
N PRO A 334 -2.93 6.30 4.28
CA PRO A 334 -3.50 5.89 3.00
C PRO A 334 -3.18 6.86 1.85
N CYS A 335 -2.86 6.35 0.67
CA CYS A 335 -2.72 7.19 -0.53
C CYS A 335 -3.99 8.02 -0.78
N PHE A 336 -3.87 9.19 -1.43
CA PHE A 336 -5.02 10.07 -1.75
C PHE A 336 -6.21 9.32 -2.36
N ALA A 337 -5.97 8.31 -3.19
CA ALA A 337 -7.01 7.47 -3.77
C ALA A 337 -7.79 6.67 -2.71
N SER A 338 -7.10 6.04 -1.76
CA SER A 338 -7.75 5.33 -0.65
C SER A 338 -8.45 6.28 0.32
N LEU A 339 -7.92 7.50 0.50
CA LEU A 339 -8.62 8.55 1.24
C LEU A 339 -9.94 8.93 0.55
N MET A 340 -9.96 9.16 -0.76
CA MET A 340 -11.19 9.50 -1.49
C MET A 340 -12.26 8.41 -1.40
N VAL A 341 -11.87 7.14 -1.55
CA VAL A 341 -12.79 6.01 -1.37
C VAL A 341 -13.33 5.99 0.07
N LEU A 342 -12.47 6.25 1.06
CA LEU A 342 -12.89 6.30 2.46
C LEU A 342 -13.87 7.46 2.73
N TYR A 343 -13.64 8.63 2.13
CA TYR A 343 -14.56 9.78 2.19
C TYR A 343 -15.93 9.42 1.59
N LYS A 344 -15.94 8.72 0.45
CA LYS A 344 -17.16 8.27 -0.23
C LYS A 344 -17.93 7.22 0.56
N ASP A 345 -17.24 6.23 1.13
CA ASP A 345 -17.87 5.04 1.71
C ASP A 345 -18.16 5.14 3.21
N ARG A 346 -17.31 5.86 3.97
CA ARG A 346 -17.42 6.01 5.44
C ARG A 346 -17.80 7.42 5.88
N GLY A 347 -17.81 8.37 4.96
CA GLY A 347 -18.08 9.77 5.25
C GLY A 347 -16.83 10.55 5.69
N PRO A 348 -16.90 11.88 5.61
CA PRO A 348 -15.74 12.76 5.74
C PRO A 348 -15.10 12.70 7.13
N LEU A 349 -15.90 12.58 8.19
CA LEU A 349 -15.42 12.59 9.57
C LEU A 349 -14.57 11.35 9.88
N ILE A 350 -15.03 10.17 9.49
CA ILE A 350 -14.28 8.92 9.72
C ILE A 350 -13.02 8.93 8.86
N ALA A 351 -13.11 9.40 7.62
CA ALA A 351 -11.97 9.47 6.73
C ALA A 351 -10.88 10.43 7.24
N SER A 352 -11.27 11.65 7.67
CA SER A 352 -10.33 12.61 8.24
C SER A 352 -9.71 12.12 9.54
N LEU A 353 -10.50 11.49 10.41
CA LEU A 353 -10.02 10.96 11.69
C LEU A 353 -9.07 9.77 11.48
N THR A 354 -9.36 8.91 10.50
CA THR A 354 -8.45 7.82 10.13
C THR A 354 -7.14 8.35 9.58
N TRP A 355 -7.18 9.37 8.71
CA TRP A 355 -6.00 9.98 8.11
C TRP A 355 -5.11 10.70 9.13
N VAL A 356 -5.69 11.59 9.93
CA VAL A 356 -4.95 12.32 10.99
C VAL A 356 -4.48 11.36 12.07
N GLY A 357 -5.32 10.39 12.46
CA GLY A 357 -4.98 9.39 13.47
C GLY A 357 -3.82 8.49 13.05
N SER A 358 -3.82 8.00 11.81
CA SER A 358 -2.69 7.21 11.28
C SER A 358 -1.41 8.03 11.14
N PHE A 359 -1.52 9.30 10.73
CA PHE A 359 -0.39 10.23 10.74
C PHE A 359 0.21 10.36 12.15
N LEU A 360 -0.58 10.77 13.14
CA LEU A 360 -0.11 10.96 14.51
C LEU A 360 0.45 9.66 15.12
N LEU A 361 -0.25 8.54 14.92
CA LEU A 361 0.19 7.25 15.45
C LEU A 361 1.53 6.83 14.85
N SER A 362 1.73 7.00 13.54
CA SER A 362 2.99 6.62 12.88
C SER A 362 4.20 7.38 13.46
N PHE A 363 4.09 8.70 13.67
CA PHE A 363 5.14 9.51 14.27
C PHE A 363 5.38 9.20 15.75
N ILE A 364 4.32 8.99 16.54
CA ILE A 364 4.44 8.64 17.97
C ILE A 364 5.13 7.29 18.12
N VAL A 365 4.68 6.27 17.39
CA VAL A 365 5.30 4.94 17.41
C VAL A 365 6.75 5.03 16.95
N GLY A 366 7.02 5.71 15.83
CA GLY A 366 8.38 5.90 15.33
C GLY A 366 9.31 6.54 16.35
N ALA A 367 8.83 7.56 17.07
CA ALA A 367 9.58 8.23 18.13
C ALA A 367 9.86 7.33 19.33
N VAL A 368 8.85 6.58 19.78
CA VAL A 368 8.99 5.63 20.89
C VAL A 368 10.00 4.54 20.55
N ILE A 369 9.89 3.94 19.36
CA ILE A 369 10.81 2.90 18.90
C ILE A 369 12.24 3.45 18.70
N SER A 370 12.39 4.65 18.12
CA SER A 370 13.69 5.31 17.95
C SER A 370 14.41 5.47 19.30
N ARG A 371 13.69 5.91 20.35
CA ARG A 371 14.25 6.03 21.71
C ARG A 371 14.58 4.68 22.33
N LEU A 372 13.69 3.69 22.21
CA LEU A 372 13.89 2.36 22.79
C LEU A 372 15.09 1.62 22.17
N LEU A 373 15.27 1.73 20.84
CA LEU A 373 16.42 1.13 20.15
C LEU A 373 17.74 1.81 20.54
N ARG A 374 17.76 3.13 20.70
CA ARG A 374 18.96 3.88 21.12
C ARG A 374 19.35 3.62 22.58
N LEU A 375 18.38 3.37 23.46
CA LEU A 375 18.60 3.00 24.86
C LEU A 375 19.08 1.55 25.02
N GLY A 376 19.18 0.78 23.93
CA GLY A 376 19.62 -0.61 23.96
C GLY A 376 18.58 -1.60 24.49
N LEU A 377 17.38 -1.15 24.84
CA LEU A 377 16.30 -1.99 25.40
C LEU A 377 15.73 -2.99 24.39
N LEU A 378 15.89 -2.70 23.10
CA LEU A 378 15.52 -3.58 21.98
C LEU A 378 16.75 -4.00 21.16
N ALA A 379 17.96 -3.68 21.66
CA ALA A 379 19.25 -4.01 21.05
C ALA A 379 19.93 -5.22 21.75
#